data_AF-A0A6P6YHP7-F1
#
_entry.id   AF-A0A6P6YHP7-F1
#
_cell.length_a   1.000
_cell.length_b   1.000
_cell.length_c   1.000
_cell.angle_alpha   90.00
_cell.angle_beta   90.00
_cell.angle_gamma   90.00
#
_symmetry.space_group_name_H-M   'P 1'
#
loop_
_entity.id
_entity.type
_entity.pdbx_description
1 polymer ?
#
loop_
_entity_poly.entity_id
_entity_poly.type
_entity_poly.pdbx_seq_one_letter_code
_entity_poly.pdbx_strand_id
1 'polypeptide(L)'
;MIMETSQATMTQTSVNQTNEISRMLNKLRTLIPGIPPEQKMSKLEIMQHVIDYINDLENVLDQQGQSNGPDGQEETNKSKEALRQLRQLVN
;
A
#
# COMPACT_ATOMS: atom_id res chain seq x y z
N MET A 1 -3.01 31.64 -39.62
CA MET A 1 -3.27 30.21 -39.35
C MET A 1 -2.22 29.73 -38.34
N ILE A 2 -2.42 30.02 -37.06
CA ILE A 2 -1.54 29.62 -35.94
C ILE A 2 -2.40 29.35 -34.71
N MET A 3 -3.29 28.36 -34.79
CA MET A 3 -4.08 27.88 -33.65
C MET A 3 -3.99 26.35 -33.47
N GLU A 4 -3.07 25.68 -34.18
CA GLU A 4 -2.91 24.22 -34.09
C GLU A 4 -1.86 23.79 -33.06
N THR A 5 -0.89 24.64 -32.73
CA THR A 5 0.25 24.28 -31.88
C THR A 5 -0.06 24.22 -30.38
N SER A 6 -1.17 24.80 -29.91
CA SER A 6 -1.54 24.79 -28.48
C SER A 6 -2.32 23.54 -28.05
N GLN A 7 -2.97 22.83 -28.99
CA GLN A 7 -3.73 21.62 -28.67
C GLN A 7 -2.85 20.37 -28.55
N ALA A 8 -1.73 20.32 -29.31
CA ALA A 8 -0.77 19.22 -29.24
C ALA A 8 -0.05 19.14 -27.88
N THR A 9 0.26 20.28 -27.26
CA THR A 9 1.01 20.34 -26.00
C THR A 9 0.17 19.97 -24.77
N MET A 10 -1.12 20.33 -24.75
CA MET A 10 -2.04 19.95 -23.67
C MET A 10 -2.42 18.45 -23.71
N THR A 11 -2.56 17.87 -24.91
CA THR A 11 -2.83 16.44 -25.07
C THR A 11 -1.61 15.58 -24.72
N GLN A 12 -0.40 16.00 -25.10
CA GLN A 12 0.85 15.27 -24.82
C GLN A 12 1.12 15.09 -23.32
N THR A 13 0.81 16.10 -22.50
CA THR A 13 1.06 16.06 -21.04
C THR A 13 0.14 15.06 -20.34
N SER A 14 -1.14 15.03 -20.71
CA SER A 14 -2.14 14.10 -20.16
C SER A 14 -1.86 12.64 -20.58
N VAL A 15 -1.39 12.44 -21.81
CA VAL A 15 -0.97 11.11 -22.31
C VAL A 15 0.27 10.62 -21.55
N ASN A 16 1.26 11.48 -21.29
CA ASN A 16 2.43 11.11 -20.49
C ASN A 16 2.05 10.70 -19.06
N GLN A 17 1.16 11.44 -18.40
CA GLN A 17 0.64 11.07 -17.08
C GLN A 17 -0.10 9.71 -17.10
N THR A 18 -0.90 9.46 -18.14
CA THR A 18 -1.63 8.19 -18.31
C THR A 18 -0.67 7.01 -18.52
N ASN A 19 0.42 7.22 -19.26
CA ASN A 19 1.47 6.22 -19.46
C ASN A 19 2.19 5.87 -18.16
N GLU A 20 2.55 6.87 -17.36
CA GLU A 20 3.24 6.66 -16.07
C GLU A 20 2.34 5.89 -15.07
N ILE A 21 1.06 6.24 -14.99
CA ILE A 21 0.09 5.51 -14.16
C ILE A 21 -0.01 4.05 -14.62
N SER A 22 -0.06 3.81 -15.93
CA SER A 22 -0.15 2.45 -16.48
C SER A 22 1.12 1.63 -16.18
N ARG A 23 2.29 2.25 -16.23
CA ARG A 23 3.57 1.62 -15.84
C ARG A 23 3.58 1.25 -14.35
N MET A 24 3.13 2.16 -13.48
CA MET A 24 3.05 1.90 -12.05
C MET A 24 2.10 0.75 -11.74
N LEU A 25 0.92 0.73 -12.37
CA LEU A 25 -0.05 -0.36 -12.22
C LEU A 25 0.53 -1.71 -12.68
N ASN A 26 1.26 -1.74 -13.80
CA ASN A 26 1.94 -2.97 -14.24
C ASN A 26 3.01 -3.42 -13.25
N LYS A 27 3.78 -2.49 -12.67
CA LYS A 27 4.75 -2.82 -11.63
C LYS A 27 4.08 -3.42 -10.39
N LEU A 28 2.94 -2.88 -9.95
CA LEU A 28 2.16 -3.46 -8.86
C LEU A 28 1.73 -4.90 -9.17
N ARG A 29 1.23 -5.16 -10.39
CA ARG A 29 0.86 -6.52 -10.83
C ARG A 29 2.01 -7.51 -10.75
N THR A 30 3.25 -7.09 -11.04
CA THR A 30 4.43 -7.98 -10.96
C THR A 30 4.87 -8.30 -9.53
N LEU A 31 4.47 -7.49 -8.55
CA LEU A 31 4.89 -7.64 -7.16
C LEU A 31 3.88 -8.42 -6.31
N ILE A 32 2.64 -8.51 -6.77
CA ILE A 32 1.54 -9.10 -6.01
C ILE A 32 1.29 -10.54 -6.51
N PRO A 33 1.42 -11.55 -5.64
CA PRO A 33 1.09 -12.92 -5.99
C PRO A 33 -0.40 -13.05 -6.30
N GLY A 34 -0.75 -13.90 -7.27
CA GLY A 34 -2.15 -14.18 -7.63
C GLY A 34 -2.78 -13.20 -8.63
N ILE A 35 -2.10 -12.13 -9.05
CA ILE A 35 -2.56 -11.29 -10.16
C ILE A 35 -1.98 -11.81 -11.49
N PRO A 36 -2.77 -12.46 -12.36
CA PRO A 36 -2.30 -12.88 -13.68
C PRO A 36 -1.99 -11.66 -14.57
N PRO A 37 -0.84 -11.66 -15.27
CA PRO A 37 -0.36 -10.51 -16.05
C PRO A 37 -1.28 -10.17 -17.24
N GLU A 38 -1.94 -11.17 -17.82
CA GLU A 38 -2.84 -11.00 -18.99
C GLU A 38 -4.30 -10.71 -18.62
N GLN A 39 -4.67 -10.73 -17.33
CA GLN A 39 -6.06 -10.45 -16.94
C GLN A 39 -6.34 -8.95 -16.98
N LYS A 40 -7.47 -8.61 -17.61
CA LYS A 40 -8.01 -7.25 -17.60
C LYS A 40 -8.66 -6.97 -16.24
N MET A 41 -7.87 -6.47 -15.30
CA MET A 41 -8.35 -5.89 -14.05
C MET A 41 -8.44 -4.37 -14.14
N SER A 42 -9.50 -3.82 -13.58
CA SER A 42 -9.68 -2.39 -13.36
C SER A 42 -8.66 -1.85 -12.34
N LYS A 43 -8.47 -0.52 -12.34
CA LYS A 43 -7.58 0.15 -11.36
C LYS A 43 -8.00 -0.17 -9.92
N LEU A 44 -9.31 -0.24 -9.67
CA LEU A 44 -9.85 -0.54 -8.34
C LEU A 44 -9.52 -1.96 -7.90
N GLU A 45 -9.71 -2.96 -8.77
CA GLU A 45 -9.38 -4.36 -8.46
C GLU A 45 -7.90 -4.54 -8.14
N ILE A 46 -7.01 -3.86 -8.87
CA ILE A 46 -5.58 -3.86 -8.57
C ILE A 46 -5.34 -3.28 -7.17
N MET A 47 -5.96 -2.13 -6.84
CA MET A 47 -5.78 -1.50 -5.53
C MET A 47 -6.28 -2.38 -4.39
N GLN A 48 -7.39 -3.10 -4.57
CA GLN A 48 -7.89 -4.04 -3.56
C GLN A 48 -6.91 -5.20 -3.34
N HIS A 49 -6.40 -5.82 -4.41
CA HIS A 49 -5.36 -6.85 -4.27
C HIS A 49 -4.07 -6.35 -3.60
N VAL A 50 -3.68 -5.09 -3.86
CA VAL A 50 -2.53 -4.48 -3.17
C VAL A 50 -2.79 -4.41 -1.67
N ILE A 51 -3.97 -3.95 -1.27
CA ILE A 51 -4.35 -3.81 0.15
C ILE A 51 -4.36 -5.18 0.82
N ASP A 52 -4.99 -6.18 0.21
CA ASP A 52 -5.05 -7.54 0.75
C ASP A 52 -3.65 -8.14 0.94
N TYR A 53 -2.77 -7.98 -0.06
CA TYR A 53 -1.41 -8.50 0.02
C TYR A 53 -0.56 -7.79 1.09
N ILE A 54 -0.73 -6.47 1.27
CA ILE A 54 -0.04 -5.75 2.36
C ILE A 54 -0.51 -6.28 3.72
N ASN A 55 -1.82 -6.41 3.92
CA ASN A 55 -2.38 -6.92 5.17
C ASN A 55 -1.89 -8.34 5.48
N ASP A 56 -1.82 -9.21 4.46
CA ASP A 56 -1.30 -10.56 4.61
C ASP A 56 0.18 -10.57 5.01
N LEU A 57 1.01 -9.72 4.37
CA LEU A 57 2.42 -9.57 4.73
C LEU A 57 2.58 -9.04 6.17
N GLU A 58 1.80 -8.05 6.58
CA GLU A 58 1.82 -7.52 7.95
C GLU A 58 1.43 -8.60 8.97
N ASN A 59 0.40 -9.40 8.68
CA ASN A 59 0.00 -10.53 9.54
C ASN A 59 1.10 -11.60 9.65
N VAL A 60 1.77 -11.94 8.55
CA VAL A 60 2.88 -12.91 8.56
C VAL A 60 4.05 -12.37 9.40
N LEU A 61 4.38 -11.08 9.25
CA LEU A 61 5.46 -10.44 9.99
C LEU A 61 5.15 -10.34 11.49
N ASP A 62 3.92 -10.01 11.88
CA ASP A 62 3.52 -9.95 13.31
C ASP A 62 3.61 -11.34 13.98
N GLN A 63 3.14 -12.38 13.28
CA GLN A 63 3.25 -13.77 13.75
C GLN A 63 4.72 -14.21 13.90
N GLN A 64 5.60 -13.79 12.98
CA GLN A 64 7.04 -14.04 13.09
C GLN A 64 7.68 -13.24 14.23
N GLY A 65 7.26 -11.98 14.43
CA GLY A 65 7.72 -11.13 15.54
C GLY A 65 7.33 -11.65 16.91
N GLN A 66 6.17 -12.30 17.04
CA GLN A 66 5.73 -12.97 18.27
C GLN A 66 6.46 -14.30 18.54
N SER A 67 7.13 -14.87 17.52
CA SER A 67 7.96 -16.07 17.67
C SER A 67 9.41 -15.79 18.10
N ASN A 68 9.81 -14.52 18.21
CA ASN A 68 11.02 -14.14 18.92
C ASN A 68 10.77 -14.21 20.42
N GLY A 69 11.59 -15.02 21.11
CA GLY A 69 11.38 -15.51 22.47
C GLY A 69 11.18 -14.46 23.59
N PRO A 70 10.95 -14.92 24.82
CA PRO A 70 10.39 -14.15 25.94
C PRO A 70 11.28 -13.03 26.52
N ASP A 71 12.43 -12.73 25.91
CA ASP A 71 13.41 -11.80 26.46
C ASP A 71 13.03 -10.30 26.32
N GLY A 72 11.99 -9.98 25.54
CA GLY A 72 11.52 -8.59 25.30
C GLY A 72 10.16 -8.23 25.92
N GLN A 73 9.53 -9.12 26.68
CA GLN A 73 8.15 -8.93 27.13
C GLN A 73 8.00 -7.95 28.31
N GLU A 74 9.04 -7.72 29.10
CA GLU A 74 8.91 -6.89 30.31
C GLU A 74 8.76 -5.38 30.02
N GLU A 75 9.49 -4.85 29.03
CA GLU A 75 9.35 -3.43 28.64
C GLU A 75 8.03 -3.16 27.91
N THR A 76 7.59 -4.09 27.07
CA THR A 76 6.31 -3.96 26.36
C THR A 76 5.11 -4.04 27.30
N ASN A 77 5.21 -4.83 28.38
CA ASN A 77 4.19 -4.91 29.41
C ASN A 77 4.12 -3.63 30.27
N LYS A 78 5.26 -3.05 30.67
CA LYS A 78 5.31 -1.76 31.38
C LYS A 78 4.70 -0.63 30.55
N SER A 79 4.99 -0.60 29.25
CA SER A 79 4.42 0.39 28.33
C SER A 79 2.89 0.26 28.21
N LYS A 80 2.37 -0.98 28.12
CA LYS A 80 0.91 -1.25 28.11
C LYS A 80 0.22 -0.84 29.41
N GLU A 81 0.87 -1.02 30.56
CA GLU A 81 0.34 -0.56 31.85
C GLU A 81 0.30 0.97 31.94
N ALA A 82 1.34 1.67 31.49
CA ALA A 82 1.36 3.13 31.49
C ALA A 82 0.20 3.72 30.66
N LEU A 83 -0.12 3.11 29.50
CA LEU A 83 -1.25 3.52 28.67
C LEU A 83 -2.60 3.27 29.34
N ARG A 84 -2.74 2.17 30.09
CA ARG A 84 -3.95 1.89 30.89
C ARG A 84 -4.15 2.92 32.00
N GLN A 85 -3.08 3.32 32.68
CA GLN A 85 -3.12 4.33 33.73
C GLN A 85 -3.51 5.72 33.18
N LEU A 86 -2.94 6.13 32.04
CA LEU A 86 -3.32 7.37 31.39
C LEU A 86 -4.79 7.39 30.96
N ARG A 87 -5.32 6.27 30.49
CA ARG A 87 -6.74 6.17 30.08
C ARG A 87 -7.70 6.30 31.26
N GLN A 88 -7.31 5.90 32.47
CA GLN A 88 -8.12 6.06 33.69
C GLN A 88 -8.20 7.52 34.17
N LEU A 89 -7.22 8.36 33.82
CA LEU A 89 -7.21 9.78 34.21
C LEU A 89 -8.10 10.65 33.32
N VAL A 90 -8.51 10.15 32.15
CA VAL A 90 -9.29 10.90 31.14
C VAL A 90 -10.81 10.66 31.30
N ASN A 91 -11.22 9.93 32.34
CA ASN A 91 -12.62 9.57 32.59
C ASN A 91 -13.06 9.99 33.99
#